data_AF-A0A915UM14-F1
#
_entry.id   AF-A0A915UM14-F1
#
_cell.length_a   1.000
_cell.length_b   1.000
_cell.length_c   1.000
_cell.angle_alpha   90.00
_cell.angle_beta   90.00
_cell.angle_gamma   90.00
#
_symmetry.space_group_name_H-M   'P 1'
#
loop_
_entity.id
_entity.type
_entity.pdbx_description
1 polymer ?
#
loop_
_entity_poly.entity_id
_entity_poly.type
_entity_poly.pdbx_seq_one_letter_code
_entity_poly.pdbx_strand_id
1 'polypeptide(L)'
;MVAVNETVARGPVPLDADPYGAFWFVTAVPLEHTEALASLKVGDRAVQWLKGEMQRFTEFLAARLTPPALGVALADGARPVVGAALALDESAFSQFQREFAGVNSS
;
A
#
# COMPACT_ATOMS: atom_id res chain seq x y z
N MET A 1 -0.31 -1.11 25.54
CA MET A 1 -1.75 -0.91 25.28
C MET A 1 -1.98 -1.00 23.79
N VAL A 2 -3.04 -1.70 23.35
CA VAL A 2 -3.44 -1.80 21.93
C VAL A 2 -4.94 -1.56 21.84
N ALA A 3 -5.37 -0.86 20.79
CA ALA A 3 -6.78 -0.71 20.43
C ALA A 3 -6.95 -0.90 18.92
N VAL A 4 -8.15 -1.33 18.51
CA VAL A 4 -8.56 -1.54 17.12
C VAL A 4 -9.75 -0.65 16.82
N ASN A 5 -9.83 -0.13 15.60
CA ASN A 5 -10.97 0.66 15.17
C ASN A 5 -12.11 -0.25 14.70
N GLU A 6 -13.13 -0.39 15.54
CA GLU A 6 -14.30 -1.24 15.26
C GLU A 6 -15.09 -0.81 14.02
N THR A 7 -14.97 0.45 13.58
CA THR A 7 -15.60 0.89 12.33
C THR A 7 -14.91 0.28 11.12
N VAL A 8 -13.58 0.28 11.10
CA VAL A 8 -12.78 -0.34 10.03
C VAL A 8 -12.88 -1.87 10.08
N ALA A 9 -12.94 -2.45 11.28
CA ALA A 9 -13.08 -3.90 11.45
C ALA A 9 -14.41 -4.45 10.93
N ARG A 10 -15.48 -3.65 10.94
CA ARG A 10 -16.82 -4.07 10.48
C ARG A 10 -16.98 -4.03 8.96
N GLY A 11 -16.10 -3.35 8.23
CA GLY A 11 -16.17 -3.33 6.78
C GLY A 11 -15.38 -2.21 6.12
N PRO A 12 -15.43 -2.13 4.78
CA PRO A 12 -14.71 -1.14 4.01
C PRO A 12 -15.10 0.29 4.40
N VAL A 13 -14.10 1.18 4.45
CA VAL A 13 -14.26 2.61 4.73
C VAL A 13 -13.61 3.43 3.62
N PRO A 14 -14.06 4.67 3.36
CA PRO A 14 -13.47 5.54 2.34
C PRO A 14 -12.12 6.11 2.82
N LEU A 15 -11.05 5.32 2.65
CA LEU A 15 -9.68 5.69 3.05
C LEU A 15 -9.09 6.84 2.23
N ASP A 16 -9.64 7.09 1.04
CA ASP A 16 -9.22 8.14 0.11
C ASP A 16 -9.55 9.55 0.63
N ALA A 17 -10.61 9.69 1.43
CA ALA A 17 -11.02 10.98 1.99
C ALA A 17 -10.25 11.35 3.28
N ASP A 18 -9.90 10.36 4.11
CA ASP A 18 -9.28 10.58 5.42
C ASP A 18 -8.38 9.40 5.86
N PRO A 19 -7.20 9.22 5.24
CA PRO A 19 -6.34 8.06 5.48
C PRO A 19 -5.69 8.04 6.86
N TYR A 20 -5.66 9.19 7.58
CA TYR A 20 -4.99 9.33 8.87
C TYR A 20 -5.89 9.82 10.01
N GLY A 21 -7.16 10.16 9.75
CA GLY A 21 -8.11 10.61 10.76
C GLY A 21 -9.01 9.49 11.27
N ALA A 22 -10.29 9.53 10.92
CA ALA A 22 -11.33 8.67 11.51
C ALA A 22 -11.14 7.16 11.25
N PHE A 23 -10.34 6.80 10.25
CA PHE A 23 -10.19 5.44 9.73
C PHE A 23 -8.84 4.79 10.06
N TRP A 24 -8.20 5.19 11.16
CA TRP A 24 -7.03 4.46 11.68
C TRP A 24 -7.37 2.98 11.94
N PHE A 25 -6.38 2.08 11.77
CA PHE A 25 -6.61 0.63 11.91
C PHE A 25 -6.35 0.14 13.34
N VAL A 26 -5.14 0.43 13.84
CA VAL A 26 -4.66 0.02 15.16
C VAL A 26 -3.90 1.18 15.80
N THR A 27 -4.08 1.37 17.10
CA THR A 27 -3.16 2.18 17.92
C THR A 27 -2.44 1.25 18.88
N ALA A 28 -1.11 1.36 18.97
CA ALA A 28 -0.29 0.59 19.87
C ALA A 28 0.73 1.48 20.58
N VAL A 29 0.98 1.18 21.85
CA VAL A 29 2.08 1.79 22.61
C VAL A 29 3.26 0.82 22.59
N PRO A 30 4.40 1.21 21.98
CA PRO A 30 5.59 0.36 21.97
C PRO A 30 6.17 0.23 23.38
N LEU A 31 6.76 -0.93 23.69
CA LEU A 31 7.44 -1.15 24.96
C LEU A 31 8.74 -0.33 25.05
N GLU A 32 9.47 -0.24 23.94
CA GLU A 32 10.72 0.51 23.81
C GLU A 32 10.62 1.49 22.64
N HIS A 33 10.49 2.79 22.95
CA HIS A 33 10.21 3.82 21.95
C HIS A 33 11.39 4.07 21.00
N THR A 34 12.62 4.04 21.49
CA THR A 34 13.81 4.42 20.71
C THR A 34 14.15 3.39 19.64
N GLU A 35 14.05 2.10 19.96
CA GLU A 35 14.30 1.02 19.00
C GLU A 35 13.17 0.89 17.97
N ALA A 36 11.93 1.07 18.39
CA ALA A 36 10.76 0.99 17.52
C ALA A 36 10.77 2.07 16.41
N LEU A 37 11.28 3.27 16.70
CA LEU A 37 11.34 4.35 15.74
C LEU A 37 12.54 4.24 14.78
N ALA A 38 13.64 3.60 15.19
CA ALA A 38 14.87 3.52 14.41
C ALA A 38 14.70 2.73 13.09
N SER A 39 13.79 1.76 13.05
CA SER A 39 13.49 0.96 11.86
C SER A 39 12.52 1.65 10.89
N LEU A 40 11.84 2.71 11.33
CA LEU A 40 10.83 3.39 10.52
C LEU A 40 11.45 4.37 9.54
N LYS A 41 10.78 4.52 8.39
CA LYS A 41 11.09 5.59 7.45
C LYS A 41 10.31 6.81 7.89
N VAL A 42 11.02 7.90 8.18
CA VAL A 42 10.43 9.15 8.66
C VAL A 42 10.81 10.32 7.76
N GLY A 43 9.94 11.32 7.67
CA GLY A 43 10.16 12.54 6.88
C GLY A 43 10.56 12.26 5.43
N ASP A 44 11.62 12.92 4.96
CA ASP A 44 12.10 12.79 3.58
C ASP A 44 12.45 11.35 3.19
N ARG A 45 12.94 10.54 4.13
CA ARG A 45 13.24 9.12 3.86
C ARG A 45 11.98 8.33 3.52
N ALA A 46 10.85 8.64 4.17
CA ALA A 46 9.56 8.04 3.85
C ALA A 46 9.09 8.48 2.46
N VAL A 47 9.20 9.77 2.16
CA VAL A 47 8.81 10.34 0.86
C VAL A 47 9.60 9.72 -0.28
N GLN A 48 10.93 9.63 -0.18
CA GLN A 48 11.77 9.06 -1.24
C GLN A 48 11.51 7.57 -1.42
N TRP A 49 11.33 6.83 -0.32
CA TRP A 49 10.98 5.42 -0.41
C TRP A 49 9.61 5.21 -1.07
N LEU A 50 8.58 5.96 -0.68
CA LEU A 50 7.24 5.87 -1.29
C LEU A 50 7.27 6.19 -2.79
N LYS A 51 8.08 7.17 -3.21
CA LYS A 51 8.28 7.46 -4.65
C LYS A 51 8.90 6.26 -5.38
N GLY A 52 9.90 5.62 -4.77
CA GLY A 52 10.50 4.40 -5.30
C GLY A 52 9.51 3.24 -5.38
N GLU A 53 8.70 3.02 -4.35
CA GLU A 53 7.66 1.99 -4.36
C GLU A 53 6.59 2.26 -5.40
N MET A 54 6.18 3.51 -5.59
CA MET A 54 5.22 3.88 -6.63
C MET A 54 5.78 3.56 -8.02
N GLN A 55 7.05 3.87 -8.27
CA GLN A 55 7.72 3.54 -9.52
C GLN A 55 7.79 2.01 -9.73
N ARG A 56 8.20 1.26 -8.71
CA ARG A 56 8.21 -0.22 -8.75
C ARG A 56 6.83 -0.78 -9.05
N PHE A 57 5.78 -0.21 -8.47
CA PHE A 57 4.41 -0.65 -8.68
C PHE A 57 3.93 -0.34 -10.11
N THR A 58 4.27 0.84 -10.66
CA THR A 58 4.02 1.15 -12.07
C THR A 58 4.68 0.14 -13.00
N GLU A 59 5.97 -0.17 -12.78
CA GLU A 59 6.71 -1.13 -13.58
C GLU A 59 6.11 -2.54 -13.46
N PHE A 60 5.71 -2.93 -12.25
CA PHE A 60 5.03 -4.20 -11.99
C PHE A 60 3.75 -4.35 -12.80
N LEU A 61 2.90 -3.30 -12.85
CA LEU A 61 1.68 -3.27 -13.63
C LEU A 61 1.97 -3.30 -15.14
N ALA A 62 2.93 -2.49 -15.59
CA ALA A 62 3.32 -2.43 -17.00
C ALA A 62 3.81 -3.77 -17.56
N ALA A 63 4.49 -4.57 -16.74
CA ALA A 63 4.99 -5.88 -17.14
C ALA A 63 3.89 -6.97 -17.21
N ARG A 64 2.73 -6.76 -16.59
CA ARG A 64 1.72 -7.82 -16.37
C ARG A 64 0.36 -7.55 -16.97
N LEU A 65 0.02 -6.29 -17.22
CA LEU A 65 -1.24 -5.92 -17.84
C LEU A 65 -1.13 -5.94 -19.38
N THR A 66 -2.21 -6.36 -20.03
CA THR A 66 -2.34 -6.25 -21.49
C THR A 66 -2.43 -4.77 -21.90
N PRO A 67 -2.04 -4.38 -23.13
CA PRO A 67 -2.08 -2.97 -23.53
C PRO A 67 -3.43 -2.26 -23.31
N PRO A 68 -4.61 -2.89 -23.56
CA PRO A 68 -5.89 -2.28 -23.21
C PRO A 68 -6.08 -2.07 -21.70
N ALA A 69 -5.73 -3.07 -20.89
CA ALA A 69 -5.82 -2.98 -19.43
C ALA A 69 -4.81 -1.98 -18.85
N LEU A 70 -3.63 -1.87 -19.45
CA LEU A 70 -2.57 -0.95 -19.08
C LEU A 70 -2.96 0.51 -19.34
N GLY A 71 -3.60 0.79 -20.48
CA GLY A 71 -4.10 2.13 -20.80
C GLY A 71 -5.19 2.60 -19.85
N VAL A 72 -6.01 1.68 -19.33
CA VAL A 72 -6.98 1.95 -18.26
C VAL A 72 -6.29 2.14 -16.91
N ALA A 73 -5.25 1.35 -16.62
CA ALA A 73 -4.54 1.36 -15.35
C ALA A 73 -3.57 2.55 -15.18
N LEU A 74 -3.05 3.13 -16.28
CA LEU A 74 -2.07 4.21 -16.27
C LEU A 74 -2.59 5.40 -17.09
N ALA A 75 -3.43 6.24 -16.49
CA ALA A 75 -4.13 7.29 -17.22
C ALA A 75 -3.32 8.59 -17.41
N ASP A 76 -2.31 8.87 -16.59
CA ASP A 76 -1.52 10.11 -16.74
C ASP A 76 -0.10 10.01 -16.15
N GLY A 77 0.92 10.27 -16.97
CA GLY A 77 2.31 10.43 -16.52
C GLY A 77 2.95 9.22 -15.82
N ALA A 78 2.58 7.99 -16.21
CA ALA A 78 3.07 6.73 -15.61
C ALA A 78 2.69 6.53 -14.13
N ARG A 79 1.62 7.19 -13.66
CA ARG A 79 1.04 6.91 -12.34
C ARG A 79 -0.14 5.94 -12.44
N PRO A 80 -0.22 4.93 -11.55
CA PRO A 80 -1.38 4.06 -11.48
C PRO A 80 -2.63 4.84 -11.09
N VAL A 81 -3.73 4.60 -11.79
CA VAL A 81 -5.05 5.09 -11.36
C VAL A 81 -5.50 4.33 -10.12
N VAL A 82 -6.35 4.97 -9.31
CA VAL A 82 -7.01 4.28 -8.20
C VAL A 82 -7.78 3.08 -8.76
N GLY A 83 -7.53 1.90 -8.19
CA GLY A 83 -8.14 0.65 -8.65
C GLY A 83 -7.36 -0.08 -9.75
N ALA A 84 -6.19 0.40 -10.20
CA ALA A 84 -5.36 -0.29 -11.20
C ALA A 84 -5.05 -1.77 -10.83
N ALA A 85 -4.92 -2.07 -9.54
CA ALA A 85 -4.70 -3.43 -9.04
C ALA A 85 -5.88 -4.40 -9.32
N LEU A 86 -7.10 -3.89 -9.58
CA LEU A 86 -8.27 -4.71 -9.90
C LEU A 86 -8.15 -5.40 -11.26
N ALA A 87 -7.22 -4.96 -12.11
CA ALA A 87 -6.94 -5.61 -13.39
C ALA A 87 -5.97 -6.80 -13.27
N LEU A 88 -5.42 -7.07 -12.08
CA LEU A 88 -4.55 -8.20 -11.83
C LEU A 88 -5.35 -9.51 -11.77
N ASP A 89 -4.84 -10.55 -12.42
CA ASP A 89 -5.33 -11.91 -12.20
C ASP A 89 -4.79 -12.48 -10.87
N GLU A 90 -5.28 -13.64 -10.48
CA GLU A 90 -4.91 -14.31 -9.22
C GLU A 90 -3.38 -14.53 -9.09
N SER A 91 -2.72 -14.89 -10.20
CA SER A 91 -1.29 -15.16 -10.24
C SER A 91 -0.48 -13.88 -10.03
N ALA A 92 -0.86 -12.81 -10.73
CA ALA A 92 -0.26 -11.50 -10.62
C ALA A 92 -0.53 -10.88 -9.25
N PHE A 93 -1.74 -11.03 -8.70
CA PHE A 93 -2.06 -10.58 -7.35
C PHE A 93 -1.23 -11.30 -6.28
N SER A 94 -1.06 -12.61 -6.42
CA SER A 94 -0.16 -13.39 -5.55
C SER A 94 1.29 -12.91 -5.63
N GLN A 95 1.76 -12.49 -6.81
CA GLN A 95 3.10 -11.90 -6.96
C GLN A 95 3.19 -10.52 -6.31
N PHE A 96 2.17 -9.68 -6.47
CA PHE A 96 2.10 -8.38 -5.80
C PHE A 96 2.21 -8.54 -4.27
N GLN A 97 1.51 -9.50 -3.67
CA GLN A 97 1.58 -9.76 -2.23
C GLN A 97 3.01 -10.10 -1.79
N ARG A 98 3.73 -10.93 -2.55
CA ARG A 98 5.12 -11.28 -2.24
C ARG A 98 6.08 -10.10 -2.39
N GLU A 99 5.90 -9.28 -3.43
CA GLU A 99 6.85 -8.21 -3.78
C GLU A 99 6.64 -6.90 -3.00
N PHE A 100 5.40 -6.62 -2.55
CA PHE A 100 5.01 -5.34 -1.94
C PHE A 100 4.39 -5.48 -0.55
N ALA A 101 3.61 -6.53 -0.29
CA ALA A 101 2.91 -6.69 1.00
C ALA A 101 3.72 -7.46 2.04
N GLY A 102 4.82 -8.11 1.64
CA GLY A 102 5.83 -8.64 2.55
C GLY A 102 5.28 -9.45 3.72
N VAL A 103 4.32 -10.36 3.48
CA VAL A 103 4.02 -11.42 4.45
C VAL A 103 4.98 -12.56 4.16
N ASN A 104 6.20 -12.47 4.69
CA ASN A 104 7.03 -13.67 4.84
C ASN A 104 6.39 -14.50 5.96
N SER A 105 5.62 -15.53 5.59
CA SER A 105 5.23 -16.58 6.52
C SER A 105 6.52 -17.20 7.07
N SER A 106 6.80 -16.94 8.36
CA SER A 106 7.79 -17.72 9.11
C SER A 106 7.19 -19.04 9.55
#